data_AF-A0A133Y5U7-F1
#
_entry.id   AF-A0A133Y5U7-F1
#
_cell.length_a   1.000
_cell.length_b   1.000
_cell.length_c   1.000
_cell.angle_alpha   90.00
_cell.angle_beta   90.00
_cell.angle_gamma   90.00
#
_symmetry.space_group_name_H-M   'P 1'
#
loop_
_entity.id
_entity.type
_entity.pdbx_description
1 polymer ?
#
loop_
_entity_poly.entity_id
_entity_poly.type
_entity_poly.pdbx_seq_one_letter_code
_entity_poly.pdbx_strand_id
1 'polypeptide(L)'
;MTTMDVLQENVRTFSPLDPCTPQENDFMARIVDQMAGIPVIPCTDCHYCLPCPYGVAIPSNFAVYNEAVNDKSIPTDKTAPDYTEKLEAFRTKYMEAIPETGRAIQCVDCEACLPKCPQQIRRAL
;
A
#
# COMPACT_ATOMS: atom_id res chain seq x y z
N MET A 1 6.87 -18.84 10.28
CA MET A 1 8.01 -18.56 11.19
C MET A 1 7.71 -19.11 12.58
N THR A 2 7.77 -20.42 12.81
CA THR A 2 7.34 -21.03 14.09
C THR A 2 8.22 -22.18 14.57
N THR A 3 9.33 -22.47 13.89
CA THR A 3 10.25 -23.55 14.28
C THR A 3 11.38 -23.01 15.15
N MET A 4 11.92 -23.88 16.01
CA MET A 4 13.05 -23.53 16.88
C MET A 4 14.30 -23.14 16.09
N ASP A 5 14.52 -23.75 14.93
CA ASP A 5 15.68 -23.45 14.09
C ASP A 5 15.64 -22.00 13.59
N VAL A 6 14.48 -21.51 13.14
CA VAL A 6 14.30 -20.11 12.70
C VAL A 6 14.50 -19.14 13.86
N LEU A 7 14.06 -19.51 15.07
CA LEU A 7 14.30 -18.69 16.26
C LEU A 7 15.80 -18.60 16.58
N GLN A 8 16.52 -19.73 16.57
CA GLN A 8 17.96 -19.76 16.83
C GLN A 8 18.75 -19.00 15.77
N GLU A 9 18.36 -19.11 14.51
CA GLU A 9 18.96 -18.38 13.39
C GLU A 9 18.80 -16.87 13.59
N ASN A 10 17.56 -16.39 13.84
CA ASN A 10 17.30 -14.97 14.12
C ASN A 10 18.17 -14.45 15.27
N VAL A 11 18.28 -15.21 16.37
CA VAL A 11 19.11 -14.81 17.52
C VAL A 11 20.58 -14.70 17.13
N ARG A 12 21.11 -15.65 16.34
CA ARG A 12 22.51 -15.64 15.88
C ARG A 12 22.78 -14.48 14.92
N THR A 13 21.83 -14.12 14.07
CA THR A 13 21.97 -12.97 13.14
C THR A 13 22.21 -11.65 13.87
N PHE A 14 21.62 -11.47 15.06
CA PHE A 14 21.74 -10.23 15.83
C PHE A 14 22.69 -10.34 17.04
N SER A 15 23.45 -11.44 17.17
CA SER A 15 24.33 -11.67 18.32
C SER A 15 25.68 -12.32 17.94
N PRO A 16 26.81 -11.60 18.09
CA PRO A 16 26.91 -10.23 18.61
C PRO A 16 26.32 -9.22 17.62
N LEU A 17 25.69 -8.18 18.16
CA LEU A 17 25.13 -7.09 17.35
C LEU A 17 26.29 -6.30 16.71
N ASP A 18 26.33 -6.28 15.38
CA ASP A 18 27.23 -5.40 14.61
C ASP A 18 26.45 -4.13 14.22
N PRO A 19 26.69 -2.98 14.89
CA PRO A 19 25.93 -1.78 14.65
C PRO A 19 26.25 -1.17 13.28
N CYS A 20 25.22 -0.69 12.58
CA CYS A 20 25.41 0.03 11.32
C CYS A 20 26.33 1.25 11.52
N THR A 21 27.26 1.42 10.59
CA THR A 21 28.12 2.59 10.48
C THR A 21 27.31 3.86 10.18
N PRO A 22 27.84 5.06 10.48
CA PRO A 22 27.19 6.31 10.08
C PRO A 22 26.88 6.36 8.57
N GLN A 23 27.79 5.84 7.73
CA GLN A 23 27.63 5.81 6.27
C GLN A 23 26.47 4.93 5.82
N GLU A 24 26.26 3.78 6.48
CA GLU A 24 25.12 2.89 6.21
C GLU A 24 23.81 3.52 6.66
N ASN A 25 23.80 4.17 7.83
CA ASN A 25 22.62 4.91 8.30
C ASN A 25 22.25 6.06 7.35
N ASP A 26 23.24 6.82 6.88
CA ASP A 26 23.03 7.89 5.89
C ASP A 26 22.53 7.34 4.56
N PHE A 27 23.04 6.17 4.13
CA PHE A 27 22.55 5.51 2.93
C PHE A 27 21.09 5.07 3.08
N MET A 28 20.73 4.41 4.17
CA MET A 28 19.34 4.01 4.44
C MET A 28 18.41 5.23 4.49
N ALA A 29 18.83 6.33 5.12
CA ALA A 29 18.06 7.57 5.17
C ALA A 29 17.76 8.11 3.77
N ARG A 30 18.76 8.15 2.88
CA ARG A 30 18.57 8.57 1.47
C ARG A 30 17.56 7.69 0.73
N ILE A 31 17.60 6.37 0.96
CA ILE A 31 16.65 5.45 0.34
C ILE A 31 15.23 5.69 0.88
N VAL A 32 15.09 5.90 2.19
CA VAL A 32 13.80 6.25 2.80
C VAL A 32 13.22 7.52 2.18
N ASP A 33 14.03 8.58 2.01
CA ASP A 33 13.59 9.81 1.38
C ASP A 33 13.14 9.61 -0.08
N GLN A 34 13.87 8.79 -0.84
CA GLN A 34 13.49 8.44 -2.21
C GLN A 34 12.16 7.66 -2.27
N MET A 35 11.97 6.72 -1.36
CA MET A 35 10.72 5.94 -1.28
C MET A 35 9.54 6.79 -0.82
N ALA A 36 9.77 7.70 0.14
CA ALA A 36 8.75 8.63 0.64
C ALA A 36 8.27 9.61 -0.43
N GLY A 37 9.08 9.89 -1.45
CA GLY A 37 8.71 10.72 -2.61
C GLY A 37 7.73 10.07 -3.59
N ILE A 38 7.45 8.76 -3.46
CA ILE A 38 6.51 8.05 -4.34
C ILE A 38 5.08 8.35 -3.87
N PRO A 39 4.18 8.85 -4.74
CA PRO A 39 2.82 9.26 -4.35
C PRO A 39 1.86 8.07 -4.21
N VAL A 40 2.29 7.00 -3.53
CA VAL A 40 1.46 5.84 -3.18
C VAL A 40 0.79 6.03 -1.83
N ILE A 41 -0.33 5.34 -1.63
CA ILE A 41 -1.00 5.22 -0.33
C ILE A 41 -0.15 4.30 0.55
N PRO A 42 0.27 4.70 1.76
CA PRO A 42 1.16 3.90 2.62
C PRO A 42 0.42 2.77 3.36
N CYS A 43 -0.35 1.96 2.62
CA CYS A 43 -1.03 0.79 3.14
C CYS A 43 -0.07 -0.39 3.25
N THR A 44 -0.05 -1.07 4.39
CA THR A 44 0.78 -2.25 4.65
C THR A 44 0.01 -3.58 4.52
N ASP A 45 -1.21 -3.54 3.98
CA ASP A 45 -2.08 -4.72 3.83
C ASP A 45 -2.36 -5.51 5.13
N CYS A 46 -2.35 -4.82 6.28
CA CYS A 46 -2.56 -5.44 7.59
C CYS A 46 -4.00 -5.91 7.87
N HIS A 47 -4.96 -5.53 7.01
CA HIS A 47 -6.39 -5.88 7.13
C HIS A 47 -7.13 -5.41 8.40
N TYR A 48 -6.53 -4.61 9.29
CA TYR A 48 -7.20 -4.15 10.52
C TYR A 48 -8.42 -3.25 10.29
N CYS A 49 -8.48 -2.57 9.15
CA CYS A 49 -9.63 -1.76 8.76
C CYS A 49 -10.87 -2.57 8.36
N LEU A 50 -10.76 -3.91 8.25
CA LEU A 50 -11.84 -4.81 7.86
C LEU A 50 -12.54 -5.47 9.07
N PRO A 51 -13.79 -5.96 8.91
CA PRO A 51 -14.68 -5.66 7.78
C PRO A 51 -15.12 -4.19 7.80
N CYS A 52 -15.27 -3.59 6.61
CA CYS A 52 -15.92 -2.29 6.45
C CYS A 52 -17.45 -2.48 6.59
N PRO A 53 -18.17 -1.64 7.35
CA PRO A 53 -19.62 -1.76 7.51
C PRO A 53 -20.40 -1.60 6.20
N TYR A 54 -19.78 -1.00 5.17
CA TYR A 54 -20.36 -0.81 3.83
C TYR A 54 -19.76 -1.75 2.78
N GLY A 55 -19.00 -2.77 3.19
CA GLY A 55 -18.46 -3.80 2.29
C GLY A 55 -17.18 -3.43 1.55
N VAL A 56 -16.69 -2.18 1.65
CA VAL A 56 -15.46 -1.73 0.96
C VAL A 56 -14.26 -2.61 1.33
N ALA A 57 -13.61 -3.18 0.31
CA ALA A 57 -12.35 -3.91 0.42
C ALA A 57 -11.17 -2.91 0.44
N ILE A 58 -11.02 -2.17 1.54
CA ILE A 58 -10.11 -1.02 1.65
C ILE A 58 -8.67 -1.36 1.20
N PRO A 59 -8.01 -2.44 1.69
CA PRO A 59 -6.63 -2.73 1.28
C PRO A 59 -6.51 -3.05 -0.21
N SER A 60 -7.45 -3.80 -0.78
CA SER A 60 -7.46 -4.15 -2.20
C SER A 60 -7.64 -2.92 -3.10
N ASN A 61 -8.49 -1.96 -2.70
CA ASN A 61 -8.64 -0.69 -3.44
C ASN A 61 -7.33 0.11 -3.44
N PHE A 62 -6.64 0.18 -2.30
CA PHE A 62 -5.33 0.83 -2.21
C PHE A 62 -4.26 0.10 -3.02
N ALA A 63 -4.28 -1.24 -3.05
CA ALA A 63 -3.33 -2.02 -3.82
C ALA A 63 -3.43 -1.72 -5.32
N VAL A 64 -4.63 -1.76 -5.90
CA VAL A 64 -4.84 -1.46 -7.33
C VAL A 64 -4.41 -0.03 -7.67
N TYR A 65 -4.73 0.93 -6.80
CA TYR A 65 -4.30 2.32 -6.99
C TYR A 65 -2.78 2.45 -6.96
N ASN A 66 -2.12 1.90 -5.93
CA ASN A 66 -0.67 1.98 -5.76
C ASN A 66 0.08 1.32 -6.92
N GLU A 67 -0.43 0.18 -7.41
CA GLU A 67 0.13 -0.49 -8.55
C GLU A 67 0.06 0.39 -9.81
N ALA A 68 -1.07 1.05 -10.04
CA ALA A 68 -1.21 2.00 -11.16
C ALA A 68 -0.28 3.22 -11.02
N VAL A 69 -0.06 3.72 -9.79
CA VAL A 69 0.92 4.80 -9.53
C VAL A 69 2.33 4.31 -9.88
N ASN A 70 2.72 3.13 -9.41
CA ASN A 70 4.05 2.55 -9.65
C ASN A 70 4.30 2.29 -11.14
N ASP A 71 3.28 1.81 -11.86
CA ASP A 71 3.32 1.55 -13.30
C ASP A 71 3.24 2.85 -14.14
N LYS A 72 3.06 4.02 -13.51
CA LYS A 72 2.80 5.31 -14.17
C LYS A 72 1.61 5.25 -15.15
N SER A 73 0.63 4.42 -14.81
CA SER A 73 -0.55 4.13 -15.63
C SER A 73 -1.82 4.80 -15.12
N ILE A 74 -1.75 5.60 -14.03
CA ILE A 74 -2.89 6.39 -13.56
C ILE A 74 -3.35 7.35 -14.68
N PRO A 75 -4.63 7.32 -15.07
CA PRO A 75 -5.19 8.25 -16.04
C PRO A 75 -5.46 9.62 -15.39
N THR A 76 -4.42 10.44 -15.22
CA THR A 76 -4.52 11.78 -14.58
C THR A 76 -4.87 12.89 -15.57
N ASP A 77 -4.29 12.88 -16.77
CA ASP A 77 -4.45 13.94 -17.77
C ASP A 77 -5.39 13.52 -18.90
N LYS A 78 -6.59 14.11 -18.92
CA LYS A 78 -7.62 13.85 -19.95
C LYS A 78 -7.21 14.32 -21.35
N THR A 79 -6.21 15.18 -21.45
CA THR A 79 -5.73 15.73 -22.73
C THR A 79 -4.62 14.90 -23.35
N ALA A 80 -4.06 13.96 -22.59
CA ALA A 80 -3.00 13.09 -23.06
C ALA A 80 -3.55 12.06 -24.09
N PRO A 81 -2.78 11.76 -25.16
CA PRO A 81 -3.24 10.86 -26.22
C PRO A 81 -3.43 9.41 -25.73
N ASP A 82 -2.74 9.02 -24.66
CA ASP A 82 -2.80 7.70 -24.03
C ASP A 82 -3.84 7.60 -22.89
N TYR A 83 -4.62 8.68 -22.65
CA TYR A 83 -5.60 8.73 -21.54
C TYR A 83 -6.63 7.60 -21.62
N THR A 84 -7.22 7.39 -22.80
CA THR A 84 -8.29 6.38 -22.98
C THR A 84 -7.76 4.97 -22.75
N GLU A 85 -6.58 4.66 -23.28
CA GLU A 85 -5.93 3.36 -23.10
C GLU A 85 -5.61 3.10 -21.62
N LYS A 86 -5.01 4.07 -20.93
CA LYS A 86 -4.72 3.99 -19.49
C LYS A 86 -5.98 3.84 -18.65
N LEU A 87 -7.04 4.55 -19.01
CA LEU A 87 -8.33 4.47 -18.32
C LEU A 87 -8.97 3.09 -18.48
N GLU A 88 -8.98 2.53 -19.68
CA GLU A 88 -9.51 1.18 -19.94
C GLU A 88 -8.71 0.10 -19.24
N ALA A 89 -7.37 0.19 -19.27
CA ALA A 89 -6.49 -0.73 -18.57
C ALA A 89 -6.71 -0.69 -17.05
N PHE A 90 -6.74 0.51 -16.47
CA PHE A 90 -7.01 0.69 -15.04
C PHE A 90 -8.39 0.14 -14.66
N ARG A 91 -9.43 0.45 -15.45
CA ARG A 91 -10.80 0.00 -15.20
C ARG A 91 -10.91 -1.52 -15.25
N THR A 92 -10.31 -2.16 -16.26
CA THR A 92 -10.32 -3.61 -16.41
C THR A 92 -9.69 -4.28 -15.19
N LYS A 93 -8.47 -3.86 -14.84
CA LYS A 93 -7.75 -4.36 -13.66
C LYS A 93 -8.53 -4.17 -12.36
N TYR A 94 -9.12 -2.98 -12.18
CA TYR A 94 -9.93 -2.68 -11.00
C TYR A 94 -11.18 -3.55 -10.90
N MET A 95 -11.85 -3.81 -12.02
CA MET A 95 -13.04 -4.66 -12.07
C MET A 95 -12.73 -6.15 -11.83
N GLU A 96 -11.58 -6.62 -12.31
CA GLU A 96 -11.09 -7.99 -12.09
C GLU A 96 -10.63 -8.21 -10.65
N ALA A 97 -9.91 -7.24 -10.07
CA ALA A 97 -9.36 -7.36 -8.73
C ALA A 97 -10.41 -7.21 -7.63
N ILE A 98 -11.48 -6.42 -7.85
CA ILE A 98 -12.43 -6.03 -6.80
C ILE A 98 -13.88 -6.25 -7.23
N PRO A 99 -14.61 -7.17 -6.57
CA PRO A 99 -16.05 -7.36 -6.76
C PRO A 99 -16.83 -6.06 -6.52
N GLU A 100 -18.00 -5.92 -7.15
CA GLU A 100 -18.79 -4.67 -7.11
C GLU A 100 -19.15 -4.20 -5.69
N THR A 101 -19.36 -5.14 -4.78
CA THR A 101 -19.68 -4.90 -3.37
C THR A 101 -18.47 -4.42 -2.56
N GLY A 102 -17.25 -4.62 -3.05
CA GLY A 102 -16.01 -4.25 -2.39
C GLY A 102 -15.37 -2.96 -2.91
N ARG A 103 -15.93 -2.35 -3.95
CA ARG A 103 -15.35 -1.16 -4.61
C ARG A 103 -15.45 0.09 -3.73
N ALA A 104 -14.53 1.02 -3.97
CA ALA A 104 -14.44 2.30 -3.28
C ALA A 104 -15.74 3.12 -3.35
N ILE A 105 -16.54 2.94 -4.41
CA ILE A 105 -17.84 3.60 -4.58
C ILE A 105 -18.84 3.31 -3.45
N GLN A 106 -18.65 2.22 -2.71
CA GLN A 106 -19.49 1.88 -1.54
C GLN A 106 -19.10 2.66 -0.28
N CYS A 107 -17.99 3.39 -0.31
CA CYS A 107 -17.57 4.21 0.82
C CYS A 107 -18.53 5.38 0.99
N VAL A 108 -19.18 5.45 2.16
CA VAL A 108 -20.02 6.60 2.56
C VAL A 108 -19.33 7.50 3.57
N ASP A 109 -18.02 7.35 3.70
CA ASP A 109 -17.21 8.25 4.54
C ASP A 109 -17.59 8.22 6.05
N CYS A 110 -17.91 7.02 6.55
CA CYS A 110 -18.31 6.80 7.96
C CYS A 110 -17.13 6.82 8.96
N GLU A 111 -15.90 6.87 8.47
CA GLU A 111 -14.66 6.94 9.26
C GLU A 111 -14.38 5.77 10.23
N ALA A 112 -15.19 4.71 10.22
CA ALA A 112 -15.04 3.55 11.11
C ALA A 112 -13.70 2.79 10.94
N CYS A 113 -13.02 2.98 9.82
CA CYS A 113 -11.71 2.38 9.54
C CYS A 113 -10.53 3.17 10.13
N LEU A 114 -10.68 4.47 10.37
CA LEU A 114 -9.58 5.37 10.77
C LEU A 114 -8.92 4.95 12.10
N PRO A 115 -9.65 4.72 13.20
CA PRO A 115 -9.03 4.34 14.47
C PRO A 115 -8.37 2.96 14.43
N LYS A 116 -8.68 2.12 13.43
CA LYS A 116 -8.11 0.78 13.27
C LYS A 116 -6.82 0.79 12.45
N CYS A 117 -6.52 1.87 11.73
CA CYS A 117 -5.38 1.92 10.83
C CYS A 117 -4.09 2.25 11.61
N PRO A 118 -3.12 1.32 11.71
CA PRO A 118 -1.87 1.58 12.41
C PRO A 118 -0.98 2.59 11.66
N GLN A 119 -1.20 2.75 10.35
CA GLN A 119 -0.49 3.70 9.49
C GLN A 119 -1.13 5.10 9.48
N GLN A 120 -2.21 5.31 10.24
CA GLN A 120 -2.91 6.60 10.34
C GLN A 120 -3.31 7.21 8.98
N ILE A 121 -3.69 6.37 8.01
CA ILE A 121 -4.16 6.80 6.69
C ILE A 121 -5.51 7.50 6.87
N ARG A 122 -5.59 8.82 6.59
CA ARG A 122 -6.76 9.63 6.97
C ARG A 122 -7.83 9.79 5.91
N ARG A 123 -7.52 9.71 4.60
CA ARG A 123 -8.48 9.71 3.48
C ARG A 123 -7.74 9.66 2.14
N ALA A 124 -8.15 8.78 1.23
CA ALA A 124 -7.70 8.77 -0.16
C ALA A 124 -8.71 8.10 -1.13
N LEU A 125 -9.92 7.77 -0.67
CA LEU A 125 -10.99 7.17 -1.48
C LEU A 125 -12.10 8.17 -1.72
#